data_AF-A0A178FR34-F1
#
_entry.id   AF-A0A178FR34-F1
#
_cell.length_a   1.000
_cell.length_b   1.000
_cell.length_c   1.000
_cell.angle_alpha   90.00
_cell.angle_beta   90.00
_cell.angle_gamma   90.00
#
_symmetry.space_group_name_H-M   'P 1'
#
loop_
_entity.id
_entity.type
_entity.pdbx_description
1 polymer ?
#
loop_
_entity_poly.entity_id
_entity_poly.type
_entity_poly.pdbx_seq_one_letter_code
_entity_poly.pdbx_strand_id
1 'polypeptide(L)'
;MTTPNLHISLLRPPVIQILRAAGFHSTRPAVVDTLTDLAGRYLLFLASSTAQHAINSHAVCPTPTLDDILMALQDVGALRPQMSRLEEDHRGEEDMRALEAFLAWFSGPMNTEIRRVCGFIAGEGEVVDEDSLEKEDYLTALKKKHSKTGEESRFQGTVLGKDAKERPVIIEGGAESIKAWRAQVKSREQSSEPSSTISSIASNISVPDAMDI
;
A
#
# COMPACT_ATOMS: atom_id res chain seq x y z
N MET A 1 -12.71 7.90 0.12
CA MET A 1 -11.64 6.88 0.01
C MET A 1 -11.55 6.13 1.33
N THR A 2 -11.24 4.84 1.29
CA THR A 2 -11.11 3.99 2.49
C THR A 2 -9.74 4.25 3.17
N THR A 3 -9.73 4.39 4.49
CA THR A 3 -8.55 4.52 5.38
C THR A 3 -7.33 3.65 5.01
N PRO A 4 -7.46 2.36 4.59
CA PRO A 4 -6.30 1.53 4.19
C PRO A 4 -5.42 2.13 3.09
N ASN A 5 -6.00 2.86 2.14
CA ASN A 5 -5.23 3.44 1.03
C ASN A 5 -4.26 4.55 1.48
N LEU A 6 -4.59 5.24 2.57
CA LEU A 6 -3.77 6.31 3.14
C LEU A 6 -2.52 5.74 3.83
N HIS A 7 -2.69 4.69 4.63
CA HIS A 7 -1.56 4.04 5.33
C HIS A 7 -0.54 3.45 4.36
N ILE A 8 -0.99 2.77 3.31
CA ILE A 8 -0.11 2.24 2.26
C ILE A 8 0.63 3.37 1.54
N SER A 9 -0.08 4.46 1.23
CA SER A 9 0.53 5.62 0.55
C SER A 9 1.61 6.30 1.42
N LEU A 10 1.44 6.32 2.75
CA LEU A 10 2.42 6.86 3.69
C LEU A 10 3.60 5.92 3.93
N LEU A 11 3.40 4.61 3.82
CA LEU A 11 4.44 3.61 4.02
C LEU A 11 5.35 3.45 2.79
N ARG A 12 4.84 3.78 1.60
CA ARG A 12 5.59 3.67 0.34
C ARG A 12 6.90 4.49 0.31
N PRO A 13 6.94 5.78 0.72
CA PRO A 13 8.20 6.53 0.73
C PRO A 13 9.27 5.95 1.67
N PRO A 14 8.97 5.57 2.94
CA PRO A 14 9.92 4.85 3.79
C PRO A 14 10.48 3.58 3.16
N VAL A 15 9.64 2.75 2.53
CA VAL A 15 10.10 1.51 1.86
C VAL A 15 11.08 1.84 0.73
N ILE A 16 10.82 2.88 -0.07
CA ILE A 16 11.74 3.32 -1.13
C ILE A 16 13.07 3.81 -0.55
N GLN A 17 13.05 4.55 0.55
CA GLN A 17 14.28 5.05 1.19
C GLN A 17 15.14 3.90 1.73
N ILE A 18 14.52 2.92 2.38
CA ILE A 18 15.20 1.71 2.86
C ILE A 18 15.82 0.94 1.69
N LEU A 19 15.07 0.74 0.59
CA LEU A 19 15.58 0.07 -0.59
C LEU A 19 16.74 0.83 -1.24
N ARG A 20 16.66 2.16 -1.31
CA ARG A 20 17.74 2.99 -1.84
C ARG A 20 19.00 2.90 -0.97
N ALA A 21 18.85 2.93 0.36
CA ALA A 21 19.96 2.75 1.29
C ALA A 21 20.59 1.35 1.19
N ALA A 22 19.80 0.32 0.87
CA ALA A 22 20.29 -1.02 0.56
C ALA A 22 20.99 -1.11 -0.82
N GLY A 23 21.06 -0.03 -1.60
CA GLY A 23 21.73 0.02 -2.90
C GLY A 23 20.83 -0.25 -4.11
N PHE A 24 19.51 -0.28 -3.96
CA PHE A 24 18.58 -0.41 -5.09
C PHE A 24 18.30 0.96 -5.73
N HIS A 25 18.71 1.13 -6.99
CA HIS A 25 18.61 2.41 -7.70
C HIS A 25 17.36 2.51 -8.58
N SER A 26 16.79 1.38 -9.01
CA SER A 26 15.60 1.34 -9.87
C SER A 26 14.83 0.04 -9.65
N THR A 27 13.50 0.11 -9.74
CA THR A 27 12.62 -1.05 -9.65
C THR A 27 11.28 -0.74 -10.32
N ARG A 28 10.52 -1.78 -10.68
CA ARG A 28 9.17 -1.62 -11.22
C ARG A 28 8.22 -1.13 -10.12
N PRO A 29 7.31 -0.18 -10.39
CA PRO A 29 6.36 0.33 -9.39
C PRO A 29 5.57 -0.78 -8.68
N ALA A 30 5.17 -1.82 -9.43
CA ALA A 30 4.46 -2.98 -8.87
C ALA A 30 5.23 -3.69 -7.76
N VAL A 31 6.57 -3.79 -7.85
CA VAL A 31 7.38 -4.45 -6.82
C VAL A 31 7.38 -3.62 -5.53
N VAL A 32 7.52 -2.30 -5.64
CA VAL A 32 7.45 -1.39 -4.49
C VAL A 32 6.07 -1.47 -3.84
N ASP A 33 5.01 -1.52 -4.64
CA ASP A 33 3.64 -1.61 -4.12
C ASP A 33 3.42 -2.95 -3.40
N THR A 34 3.92 -4.06 -3.93
CA THR A 34 3.87 -5.36 -3.24
C THR A 34 4.68 -5.40 -1.95
N LEU A 35 5.88 -4.81 -1.92
CA LEU A 35 6.69 -4.73 -0.70
C LEU A 35 6.05 -3.82 0.34
N THR A 36 5.42 -2.72 -0.09
CA THR A 36 4.70 -1.81 0.80
C THR A 36 3.47 -2.48 1.41
N ASP A 37 2.70 -3.23 0.61
CA ASP A 37 1.58 -4.03 1.11
C ASP A 37 2.05 -5.11 2.10
N LEU A 38 3.12 -5.84 1.78
CA LEU A 38 3.70 -6.85 2.67
C LEU A 38 4.18 -6.22 3.99
N ALA A 39 4.87 -5.08 3.93
CA ALA A 39 5.32 -4.35 5.12
C ALA A 39 4.13 -3.90 5.98
N GLY A 40 3.06 -3.37 5.36
CA GLY A 40 1.85 -2.98 6.07
C GLY A 40 1.18 -4.16 6.78
N ARG A 41 1.05 -5.30 6.09
CA ARG A 41 0.49 -6.53 6.68
C ARG A 41 1.37 -7.07 7.80
N TYR A 42 2.69 -7.01 7.65
CA TYR A 42 3.64 -7.45 8.67
C TYR A 42 3.56 -6.58 9.94
N LEU A 43 3.49 -5.25 9.80
CA LEU A 43 3.30 -4.35 10.93
C LEU A 43 1.96 -4.58 11.64
N LEU A 44 0.89 -4.79 10.89
CA LEU A 44 -0.42 -5.11 11.45
C LEU A 44 -0.41 -6.46 12.19
N PHE A 45 0.27 -7.45 11.62
CA PHE A 45 0.46 -8.76 12.25
C PHE A 45 1.22 -8.65 13.57
N LEU A 46 2.35 -7.93 13.59
CA LEU A 46 3.11 -7.68 14.81
C LEU A 46 2.28 -6.97 15.86
N ALA A 47 1.58 -5.89 15.49
CA ALA A 47 0.72 -5.17 16.43
C ALA A 47 -0.40 -6.04 17.02
N SER A 48 -1.01 -6.90 16.19
CA SER A 48 -2.05 -7.83 16.64
C SER A 48 -1.48 -8.90 17.58
N SER A 49 -0.29 -9.44 17.27
CA SER A 49 0.40 -10.43 18.10
C SER A 49 0.81 -9.83 19.45
N THR A 50 1.38 -8.63 19.45
CA THR A 50 1.71 -7.90 20.69
C THR A 50 0.47 -7.63 21.53
N ALA A 51 -0.65 -7.22 20.92
CA ALA A 51 -1.91 -7.02 21.65
C ALA A 51 -2.41 -8.33 22.26
N GLN A 52 -2.29 -9.45 21.54
CA GLN A 52 -2.69 -10.76 22.05
C GLN A 52 -1.82 -11.19 23.24
N HIS A 53 -0.49 -10.97 23.17
CA HIS A 53 0.41 -11.21 24.29
C HIS A 53 0.06 -10.35 25.50
N ALA A 54 -0.22 -9.06 25.29
CA ALA A 54 -0.63 -8.17 26.36
C ALA A 54 -1.93 -8.61 27.05
N ILE A 55 -2.90 -9.12 26.28
CA ILE A 55 -4.16 -9.67 26.82
C ILE A 55 -3.91 -10.95 27.64
N ASN A 56 -2.98 -11.78 27.20
CA ASN A 56 -2.68 -13.06 27.85
C ASN A 56 -1.81 -12.90 29.11
N SER A 57 -0.88 -11.94 29.08
CA SER A 57 0.12 -11.73 30.14
C SER A 57 -0.37 -10.78 31.23
N HIS A 58 -1.16 -9.75 30.87
CA HIS A 58 -1.59 -8.72 31.83
C HIS A 58 -3.07 -8.89 32.22
N ALA A 59 -3.31 -9.52 33.37
CA ALA A 59 -4.66 -9.86 33.84
C ALA A 59 -5.56 -8.64 34.19
N VAL A 60 -4.96 -7.51 34.58
CA VAL A 60 -5.70 -6.34 35.12
C VAL A 60 -5.79 -5.19 34.11
N CYS A 61 -4.73 -4.96 33.33
CA CYS A 61 -4.67 -3.90 32.34
C CYS A 61 -3.89 -4.39 31.12
N PRO A 62 -4.56 -4.70 30.00
CA PRO A 62 -3.92 -5.25 28.79
C PRO A 62 -3.25 -4.14 27.96
N THR A 63 -2.41 -3.33 28.61
CA THR A 63 -1.61 -2.32 27.91
C THR A 63 -0.32 -2.98 27.41
N PRO A 64 -0.02 -2.94 26.10
CA PRO A 64 1.22 -3.50 25.57
C PRO A 64 2.47 -2.92 26.23
N THR A 65 3.36 -3.80 26.67
CA THR A 65 4.67 -3.49 27.24
C THR A 65 5.79 -3.92 26.29
N LEU A 66 7.04 -3.58 26.63
CA LEU A 66 8.20 -4.02 25.85
C LEU A 66 8.30 -5.55 25.75
N ASP A 67 7.95 -6.26 26.82
CA ASP A 67 8.00 -7.73 26.86
C ASP A 67 7.06 -8.35 25.81
N ASP A 68 5.83 -7.82 25.69
CA ASP A 68 4.86 -8.29 24.70
C ASP A 68 5.33 -8.06 23.25
N ILE A 69 6.10 -6.99 23.02
CA ILE A 69 6.71 -6.70 21.72
C ILE A 69 7.84 -7.69 21.44
N LEU A 70 8.68 -7.98 22.43
CA LEU A 70 9.77 -8.95 22.30
C LEU A 70 9.22 -10.35 22.02
N MET A 71 8.18 -10.77 22.72
CA MET A 71 7.48 -12.04 22.45
C MET A 71 6.96 -12.10 21.02
N ALA A 72 6.28 -11.05 20.54
CA ALA A 72 5.78 -11.00 19.16
C ALA A 72 6.93 -11.06 18.12
N LEU A 73 8.06 -10.40 18.38
CA LEU A 73 9.24 -10.43 17.52
C LEU A 73 9.95 -11.79 17.53
N GLN A 74 9.93 -12.50 18.66
CA GLN A 74 10.44 -13.86 18.79
C GLN A 74 9.56 -14.85 18.00
N ASP A 75 8.23 -14.72 18.08
CA ASP A 75 7.27 -15.59 17.38
C ASP A 75 7.44 -15.55 15.86
N VAL A 76 7.69 -14.37 15.29
CA VAL A 76 7.99 -14.21 13.85
C VAL A 76 9.44 -14.52 13.49
N GLY A 77 10.29 -14.83 14.48
CA GLY A 77 11.70 -15.12 14.30
C GLY A 77 12.56 -13.91 13.95
N ALA A 78 12.06 -12.68 14.16
CA ALA A 78 12.82 -11.45 13.95
C ALA A 78 13.92 -11.29 15.01
N LEU A 79 13.65 -11.70 16.25
CA LEU A 79 14.63 -11.80 17.33
C LEU A 79 14.68 -13.25 17.80
N ARG A 80 15.45 -14.11 17.13
CA ARG A 80 15.51 -15.53 17.49
C ARG A 80 16.50 -15.76 18.66
N PRO A 81 16.06 -16.32 19.80
CA PRO A 81 16.96 -16.78 20.85
C PRO A 81 17.85 -17.91 20.32
N GLN A 82 19.14 -17.87 20.64
CA GLN A 82 20.12 -18.90 20.32
C GLN A 82 20.29 -19.90 21.46
N MET A 83 19.90 -19.55 22.69
CA MET A 83 19.82 -20.43 23.84
C MET A 83 18.36 -20.77 24.17
N SER A 84 18.15 -21.99 24.64
CA SER A 84 16.87 -22.39 25.23
C SER A 84 16.76 -21.89 26.68
N ARG A 85 15.54 -21.70 27.18
CA ARG A 85 15.31 -21.30 28.58
C ARG A 85 16.05 -22.18 29.59
N LEU A 86 16.12 -23.50 29.35
CA LEU A 86 16.83 -24.42 30.24
C LEU A 86 18.35 -24.16 30.27
N GLU A 87 18.93 -23.74 29.16
CA GLU A 87 20.35 -23.40 29.08
C GLU A 87 20.63 -22.04 29.73
N GLU A 88 19.74 -21.07 29.58
CA GLU A 88 19.78 -19.79 30.29
C GLU A 88 19.73 -20.02 31.81
N ASP A 89 18.77 -20.82 32.29
CA ASP A 89 18.63 -21.18 33.71
C ASP A 89 19.87 -21.90 34.25
N HIS A 90 20.47 -22.81 33.45
CA HIS A 90 21.66 -23.54 33.85
C HIS A 90 22.90 -22.65 33.93
N ARG A 91 23.05 -21.69 33.01
CA ARG A 91 24.18 -20.75 32.95
C ARG A 91 23.99 -19.55 33.88
N GLY A 92 22.74 -19.23 34.23
CA GLY A 92 22.38 -18.02 34.98
C GLY A 92 22.54 -16.73 34.17
N GLU A 93 22.49 -16.83 32.83
CA GLU A 93 22.71 -15.71 31.90
C GLU A 93 21.60 -15.67 30.85
N GLU A 94 21.01 -14.49 30.63
CA GLU A 94 19.99 -14.26 29.58
C GLU A 94 20.62 -14.17 28.19
N ASP A 95 19.97 -14.73 27.16
CA ASP A 95 20.43 -14.63 25.79
C ASP A 95 20.12 -13.27 25.16
N MET A 96 21.11 -12.39 25.24
CA MET A 96 21.02 -11.03 24.69
C MET A 96 21.44 -10.94 23.22
N ARG A 97 21.92 -12.02 22.59
CA ARG A 97 22.57 -11.94 21.27
C ARG A 97 21.66 -11.44 20.16
N ALA A 98 20.39 -11.81 20.18
CA ALA A 98 19.41 -11.32 19.21
C ALA A 98 19.21 -9.80 19.35
N LEU A 99 19.13 -9.30 20.59
CA LEU A 99 19.00 -7.88 20.88
C LEU A 99 20.29 -7.13 20.51
N GLU A 100 21.46 -7.69 20.84
CA GLU A 100 22.76 -7.13 20.47
C GLU A 100 22.93 -7.05 18.95
N ALA A 101 22.50 -8.07 18.21
CA ALA A 101 22.51 -8.06 16.75
C ALA A 101 21.59 -6.96 16.19
N PHE A 102 20.40 -6.79 16.78
CA PHE A 102 19.50 -5.70 16.42
C PHE A 102 20.11 -4.34 16.72
N LEU A 103 20.72 -4.15 17.90
CA LEU A 103 21.40 -2.92 18.28
C LEU A 103 22.60 -2.62 17.36
N ALA A 104 23.37 -3.64 17.00
CA ALA A 104 24.49 -3.51 16.06
C ALA A 104 24.02 -3.11 14.66
N TRP A 105 22.87 -3.63 14.20
CA TRP A 105 22.25 -3.18 12.96
C TRP A 105 21.73 -1.74 13.07
N PHE A 106 21.03 -1.42 14.17
CA PHE A 106 20.41 -0.11 14.40
C PHE A 106 21.43 1.02 14.57
N SER A 107 22.53 0.77 15.27
CA SER A 107 23.64 1.73 15.41
C SER A 107 24.69 1.57 14.32
N GLY A 108 24.48 0.63 13.40
CA GLY A 108 25.43 0.25 12.37
C GLY A 108 25.37 1.13 11.12
N PRO A 109 26.28 0.86 10.17
CA PRO A 109 26.41 1.64 8.94
C PRO A 109 25.15 1.60 8.06
N MET A 110 24.39 0.50 8.10
CA MET A 110 23.15 0.36 7.33
C MET A 110 22.08 1.37 7.77
N ASN A 111 21.84 1.51 9.09
CA ASN A 111 20.86 2.49 9.56
C ASN A 111 21.36 3.93 9.37
N THR A 112 22.66 4.16 9.51
CA THR A 112 23.28 5.46 9.19
C THR A 112 23.02 5.82 7.73
N GLU A 113 23.16 4.87 6.81
CA GLU A 113 22.87 5.09 5.39
C GLU A 113 21.38 5.32 5.12
N ILE A 114 20.48 4.60 5.80
CA ILE A 114 19.03 4.87 5.74
C ILE A 114 18.74 6.30 6.20
N ARG A 115 19.30 6.71 7.34
CA ARG A 115 19.16 8.07 7.87
C ARG A 115 19.73 9.11 6.91
N ARG A 116 20.86 8.85 6.25
CA ARG A 116 21.45 9.72 5.22
C ARG A 116 20.55 9.83 3.98
N VAL A 117 19.95 8.73 3.51
CA VAL A 117 19.03 8.74 2.36
C VAL A 117 17.74 9.49 2.66
N CYS A 118 17.21 9.36 3.87
CA CYS A 118 16.13 10.20 4.40
C CYS A 118 16.59 11.65 4.63
N GLY A 119 17.92 11.83 4.70
CA GLY A 119 18.69 13.02 5.06
C GLY A 119 18.29 13.60 6.42
N PHE A 120 18.18 12.70 7.38
CA PHE A 120 18.35 12.98 8.80
C PHE A 120 19.82 13.19 9.19
N ILE A 121 20.75 12.77 8.33
CA ILE A 121 22.19 12.98 8.49
C ILE A 121 22.71 13.66 7.23
N ALA A 122 23.63 14.62 7.41
CA ALA A 122 24.37 15.26 6.33
C ALA A 122 25.12 14.23 5.47
N GLY A 123 24.96 14.29 4.15
CA GLY A 123 25.88 13.63 3.23
C GLY A 123 27.21 14.39 3.14
N GLU A 124 28.27 13.77 2.60
CA GLU A 124 29.52 14.47 2.28
C GLU A 124 29.22 15.71 1.43
N GLY A 125 29.46 16.90 2.02
CA GLY A 125 29.26 18.20 1.37
C GLY A 125 27.91 18.89 1.61
N GLU A 126 26.97 18.28 2.34
CA GLU A 126 25.69 18.91 2.69
C GLU A 126 25.73 19.41 4.15
N VAL A 127 25.49 20.70 4.39
CA VAL A 127 25.27 21.22 5.74
C VAL A 127 23.81 20.97 6.13
N VAL A 128 23.58 19.89 6.86
CA VAL A 128 22.28 19.62 7.46
C VAL A 128 22.34 20.11 8.90
N ASP A 129 21.48 21.08 9.23
CA ASP A 129 21.34 21.59 10.59
C ASP A 129 20.63 20.51 11.44
N GLU A 130 21.44 19.70 12.14
CA GLU A 130 21.00 18.57 12.96
C GLU A 130 19.99 19.02 14.04
N ASP A 131 20.20 20.21 14.61
CA ASP A 131 19.35 20.87 15.60
C ASP A 131 17.97 21.29 15.06
N SER A 132 17.84 21.46 13.74
CA SER A 132 16.57 21.75 13.07
C SER A 132 15.80 20.48 12.71
N LEU A 133 16.47 19.32 12.58
CA LEU A 133 15.84 18.06 12.23
C LEU A 133 15.20 17.37 13.44
N GLU A 134 15.79 17.48 14.62
CA GLU A 134 15.22 16.91 15.84
C GLU A 134 13.87 17.53 16.22
N LYS A 135 13.57 18.74 15.71
CA LYS A 135 12.32 19.48 15.99
C LYS A 135 11.25 19.29 14.93
N GLU A 136 11.56 18.71 13.78
CA GLU A 136 10.63 18.61 12.66
C GLU A 136 10.10 17.18 12.46
N ASP A 137 8.78 17.05 12.44
CA ASP A 137 8.10 15.78 12.13
C ASP A 137 8.55 15.24 10.75
N TYR A 138 8.76 13.93 10.65
CA TYR A 138 9.26 13.25 9.45
C TYR A 138 8.42 13.57 8.21
N LEU A 139 7.09 13.62 8.34
CA LEU A 139 6.20 13.97 7.23
C LEU A 139 6.42 15.42 6.76
N THR A 140 6.68 16.33 7.71
CA THR A 140 6.94 17.75 7.44
C THR A 140 8.30 17.91 6.75
N ALA A 141 9.33 17.23 7.24
CA ALA A 141 10.64 17.19 6.60
C ALA A 141 10.57 16.63 5.18
N LEU A 142 9.82 15.54 4.97
CA LEU A 142 9.64 14.90 3.66
C LEU A 142 8.93 15.84 2.67
N LYS A 143 7.86 16.51 3.10
CA LYS A 143 7.15 17.52 2.31
C LYS A 143 8.06 18.68 1.91
N LYS A 144 8.86 19.21 2.84
CA LYS A 144 9.80 20.30 2.56
C LYS A 144 10.88 19.88 1.56
N LYS A 145 11.48 18.70 1.73
CA LYS A 145 12.53 18.20 0.81
C LYS A 145 12.03 18.06 -0.62
N HIS A 146 10.85 17.45 -0.81
CA HIS A 146 10.28 17.31 -2.14
C HIS A 146 9.68 18.63 -2.68
N SER A 147 9.30 19.57 -1.82
CA SER A 147 8.86 20.91 -2.21
C SER A 147 10.04 21.78 -2.70
N LYS A 148 11.23 21.65 -2.09
CA LYS A 148 12.46 22.37 -2.51
C LYS A 148 12.93 22.00 -3.93
N THR A 149 12.58 20.81 -4.43
CA THR A 149 12.83 20.40 -5.82
C THR A 149 11.76 20.90 -6.81
N GLY A 150 10.77 21.67 -6.36
CA GLY A 150 9.80 22.36 -7.22
C GLY A 150 8.66 21.49 -7.78
N GLU A 151 8.54 20.22 -7.37
CA GLU A 151 7.60 19.28 -7.97
C GLU A 151 6.41 18.96 -7.04
N GLU A 152 5.66 19.99 -6.60
CA GLU A 152 4.31 19.77 -6.04
C GLU A 152 3.42 18.96 -7.01
N SER A 153 3.71 19.06 -8.32
CA SER A 153 3.06 18.29 -9.39
C SER A 153 3.22 16.77 -9.26
N ARG A 154 4.26 16.26 -8.57
CA ARG A 154 4.45 14.80 -8.37
C ARG A 154 3.49 14.20 -7.37
N PHE A 155 3.05 15.00 -6.40
CA PHE A 155 2.04 14.59 -5.45
C PHE A 155 0.62 14.90 -5.93
N GLN A 156 0.47 15.52 -7.10
CA GLN A 156 -0.83 15.87 -7.65
C GLN A 156 -1.63 14.60 -7.99
N GLY A 157 -2.85 14.49 -7.49
CA GLY A 157 -3.65 13.26 -7.58
C GLY A 157 -3.26 12.16 -6.57
N THR A 158 -2.31 12.43 -5.67
CA THR A 158 -1.99 11.56 -4.53
C THR A 158 -2.55 12.15 -3.23
N VAL A 159 -2.68 11.33 -2.19
CA VAL A 159 -3.18 11.72 -0.85
C VAL A 159 -2.35 12.84 -0.20
N LEU A 160 -1.10 13.04 -0.63
CA LEU A 160 -0.16 14.02 -0.08
C LEU A 160 -0.16 15.37 -0.82
N GLY A 161 -0.78 15.47 -1.99
CA GLY A 161 -0.80 16.67 -2.82
C GLY A 161 -2.20 17.17 -3.13
N LYS A 162 -2.30 18.14 -4.05
CA LYS A 162 -3.58 18.71 -4.48
C LYS A 162 -4.32 17.68 -5.35
N ASP A 163 -5.66 17.65 -5.24
CA ASP A 163 -6.48 16.82 -6.12
C ASP A 163 -6.13 17.09 -7.59
N ALA A 164 -5.98 16.01 -8.36
CA ALA A 164 -5.75 16.15 -9.79
C ALA A 164 -6.97 16.82 -10.42
N LYS A 165 -6.76 17.87 -11.22
CA LYS A 165 -7.83 18.43 -12.04
C LYS A 165 -8.37 17.30 -12.93
N GLU A 166 -9.66 17.00 -12.81
CA GLU A 166 -10.34 16.01 -13.64
C GLU A 166 -10.07 16.33 -15.11
N ARG A 167 -9.24 15.51 -15.77
CA ARG A 167 -9.07 15.61 -17.22
C ARG A 167 -10.22 14.84 -17.84
N PRO A 168 -11.10 15.48 -18.64
CA PRO A 168 -12.10 14.73 -19.39
C PRO A 168 -11.37 13.74 -20.30
N VAL A 169 -11.67 12.45 -20.14
CA VAL A 169 -11.12 11.39 -21.01
C VAL A 169 -11.78 11.55 -22.37
N ILE A 170 -11.09 12.21 -23.30
CA ILE A 170 -11.51 12.31 -24.69
C ILE A 170 -11.24 10.94 -25.32
N ILE A 171 -12.30 10.19 -25.62
CA ILE A 171 -12.21 8.93 -26.35
C ILE A 171 -12.04 9.31 -27.82
N GLU A 172 -10.82 9.18 -28.37
CA GLU A 172 -10.61 9.42 -29.81
C GLU A 172 -11.48 8.44 -30.62
N GLY A 173 -12.37 9.00 -31.45
CA GLY A 173 -13.32 8.25 -32.28
C GLY A 173 -14.65 7.89 -31.61
N GLY A 174 -14.96 8.41 -30.41
CA GLY A 174 -16.22 8.12 -29.70
C GLY A 174 -16.74 9.28 -28.82
N ALA A 175 -17.83 9.04 -28.11
CA ALA A 175 -18.48 10.05 -27.27
C ALA A 175 -17.53 10.58 -26.17
N GLU A 176 -17.48 11.90 -26.03
CA GLU A 176 -16.57 12.65 -25.14
C GLU A 176 -16.75 12.40 -23.63
N SER A 177 -17.82 11.72 -23.22
CA SER A 177 -18.04 11.33 -21.83
C SER A 177 -18.98 10.13 -21.73
N ILE A 178 -18.92 9.41 -20.60
CA ILE A 178 -19.86 8.31 -20.29
C ILE A 178 -21.32 8.79 -20.31
N LYS A 179 -21.60 10.04 -19.93
CA LYS A 179 -22.94 10.62 -20.01
C LYS A 179 -23.38 10.82 -21.46
N ALA A 180 -22.50 11.34 -22.30
CA ALA A 180 -22.75 11.51 -23.73
C ALA A 180 -22.94 10.15 -24.44
N TRP A 181 -22.11 9.15 -24.09
CA TRP A 181 -22.26 7.78 -24.60
C TRP A 181 -23.60 7.17 -24.18
N ARG A 182 -24.01 7.31 -22.91
CA ARG A 182 -25.33 6.82 -22.44
C ARG A 182 -26.49 7.49 -23.17
N ALA A 183 -26.38 8.79 -23.48
CA ALA A 183 -27.39 9.50 -24.26
C ALA A 183 -27.45 8.98 -25.72
N GLN A 184 -26.29 8.70 -26.31
CA GLN A 184 -26.18 8.18 -27.68
C GLN A 184 -26.68 6.73 -27.80
N VAL A 185 -26.46 5.89 -26.78
CA VAL A 185 -27.03 4.54 -26.72
C VAL A 185 -28.56 4.60 -26.59
N LYS A 186 -29.08 5.46 -25.71
CA LYS A 186 -30.53 5.64 -25.54
C LYS A 186 -31.21 6.18 -26.80
N SER A 187 -30.59 7.12 -27.51
CA SER A 187 -31.16 7.65 -28.76
C SER A 187 -31.10 6.61 -29.89
N ARG A 188 -30.06 5.76 -29.92
CA ARG A 188 -29.98 4.63 -30.86
C ARG A 188 -31.07 3.59 -30.60
N GLU A 189 -31.38 3.30 -29.34
CA GLU A 189 -32.49 2.41 -28.95
C GLU A 189 -33.86 3.00 -29.34
N GLN A 190 -34.07 4.31 -29.16
CA GLN A 190 -35.30 4.99 -29.60
C GLN A 190 -35.46 5.05 -31.13
N SER A 191 -34.35 5.14 -31.88
CA SER A 191 -34.40 5.08 -33.35
C SER A 191 -34.69 3.67 -33.91
N SER A 192 -34.65 2.65 -33.05
CA SER A 192 -34.96 1.25 -33.38
C SER A 192 -36.36 0.80 -32.96
N GLU A 193 -37.31 1.72 -32.79
CA GLU A 193 -38.73 1.34 -32.80
C GLU A 193 -39.17 1.03 -34.24
N PRO A 194 -39.64 -0.19 -34.54
CA PRO A 194 -40.05 -0.55 -35.89
C PRO A 194 -41.36 0.15 -36.26
N SER A 195 -41.27 1.12 -37.18
CA SER A 195 -42.42 1.70 -37.86
C SER A 195 -43.06 0.65 -38.80
N SER A 196 -44.05 -0.06 -38.24
CA SER A 196 -45.30 -0.56 -38.84
C SER A 196 -45.29 -1.32 -40.17
N THR A 197 -45.89 -2.51 -40.21
CA THR A 197 -47.03 -2.85 -41.12
C THR A 197 -47.57 -4.26 -40.87
N ILE A 198 -48.86 -4.32 -40.56
CA ILE A 198 -49.71 -5.51 -40.67
C ILE A 198 -49.83 -5.83 -42.16
N SER A 199 -49.52 -7.06 -42.58
CA SER A 199 -50.07 -7.61 -43.82
C SER A 199 -50.29 -9.12 -43.70
N SER A 200 -51.56 -9.46 -43.72
CA SER A 200 -52.16 -10.77 -43.82
C SER A 200 -51.70 -11.52 -45.07
N ILE A 201 -51.19 -12.74 -44.90
CA ILE A 201 -51.24 -13.79 -45.93
C ILE A 201 -51.85 -15.02 -45.29
N ALA A 202 -53.18 -15.11 -45.38
CA ALA A 202 -53.89 -16.37 -45.40
C ALA A 202 -54.17 -16.68 -46.87
N SER A 203 -53.52 -17.70 -47.43
CA SER A 203 -53.94 -18.29 -48.70
C SER A 203 -53.45 -19.74 -48.81
N ASN A 204 -54.40 -20.64 -48.58
CA ASN A 204 -54.60 -21.95 -49.22
C ASN A 204 -53.40 -22.92 -49.27
N ILE A 205 -53.28 -23.77 -48.24
CA ILE A 205 -52.83 -25.15 -48.45
C ILE A 205 -54.08 -25.99 -48.71
N SER A 206 -54.27 -26.33 -49.98
CA SER A 206 -55.19 -27.35 -50.45
C SER A 206 -54.59 -28.72 -50.11
N VAL A 207 -55.26 -29.48 -49.23
CA VAL A 207 -55.00 -30.90 -49.02
C VAL A 207 -55.68 -31.65 -50.17
N PRO A 208 -54.96 -32.44 -51.00
CA PRO A 208 -55.62 -33.32 -51.95
C PRO A 208 -56.09 -34.57 -51.21
N ASP A 209 -57.40 -34.76 -51.24
CA ASP A 209 -58.09 -36.00 -50.93
C ASP A 209 -57.82 -36.99 -52.08
N ALA A 210 -57.19 -38.12 -51.76
CA ALA A 210 -57.12 -39.28 -52.62
C ALA A 210 -57.59 -40.48 -51.80
N MET A 211 -58.84 -40.87 -52.06
CA MET A 211 -59.51 -42.02 -51.48
C MET A 211 -59.04 -43.36 -52.07
N ASP A 212 -58.90 -44.33 -51.16
CA ASP A 212 -59.32 -45.74 -51.18
C ASP A 212 -58.87 -46.77 -52.25
N ILE A 213 -58.51 -47.93 -51.69
CA ILE A 213 -58.31 -49.32 -52.19
C ILE A 213 -56.96 -49.66 -52.81
#